data_AF-A0A2J0LAI9-F1
#
_entry.id   AF-A0A2J0LAI9-F1
#
_cell.length_a   1.000
_cell.length_b   1.000
_cell.length_c   1.000
_cell.angle_alpha   90.00
_cell.angle_beta   90.00
_cell.angle_gamma   90.00
#
_symmetry.space_group_name_H-M   'P 1'
#
loop_
_entity.id
_entity.type
_entity.pdbx_description
1 polymer ?
#
loop_
_entity_poly.entity_id
_entity_poly.type
_entity_poly.pdbx_seq_one_letter_code
_entity_poly.pdbx_strand_id
1 'polypeptide(L)'
;MNNDSKQSVMEQLYQQTFRDLKDGEIVKGKIVAVNDQEVVVDIGFKSEGFVSREELRNRETINIGDEVEVLIESMEDENGYLVLSY
;
A
#
# COMPACT_ATOMS: atom_id res chain seq x y z
N MET A 1 7.11 39.17 -11.97
CA MET A 1 7.89 37.93 -11.81
C MET A 1 7.76 37.44 -10.37
N ASN A 2 6.93 36.50 -9.96
CA ASN A 2 5.58 36.03 -10.32
C ASN A 2 5.16 35.28 -9.04
N ASN A 3 4.09 35.73 -8.38
CA ASN A 3 3.61 35.09 -7.13
C ASN A 3 2.79 33.81 -7.45
N ASP A 4 2.68 33.46 -8.74
CA ASP A 4 1.94 32.32 -9.28
C ASP A 4 2.68 30.97 -9.14
N SER A 5 4.00 30.98 -8.96
CA SER A 5 4.80 29.74 -8.92
C SER A 5 4.71 28.97 -7.59
N LYS A 6 4.18 29.61 -6.53
CA LYS A 6 4.07 28.98 -5.20
C LYS A 6 2.77 28.19 -5.02
N GLN A 7 1.70 28.57 -5.72
CA GLN A 7 0.42 27.85 -5.67
C GLN A 7 0.45 26.55 -6.48
N SER A 8 1.17 26.51 -7.61
CA SER A 8 1.24 25.31 -8.45
C SER A 8 1.99 24.14 -7.81
N VAL A 9 3.06 24.42 -7.07
CA VAL A 9 3.86 23.38 -6.41
C VAL A 9 3.10 22.76 -5.24
N MET A 10 2.33 23.58 -4.50
CA MET A 10 1.56 23.09 -3.38
C MET A 10 0.32 22.29 -3.82
N GLU A 11 -0.35 22.69 -4.90
CA GLU A 11 -1.43 21.88 -5.52
C GLU A 11 -0.92 20.54 -6.08
N GLN A 12 0.27 20.53 -6.69
CA GLN A 12 0.90 19.30 -7.20
C GLN A 12 1.27 18.34 -6.06
N LEU A 13 1.78 18.85 -4.94
CA LEU A 13 2.03 18.06 -3.72
C LEU A 13 0.72 17.52 -3.14
N TYR A 14 -0.34 18.32 -3.09
CA TYR A 14 -1.66 17.88 -2.62
C TYR A 14 -2.25 16.75 -3.47
N GLN A 15 -2.15 16.83 -4.80
CA GLN A 15 -2.60 15.75 -5.69
C GLN A 15 -1.76 14.47 -5.57
N GLN A 16 -0.48 14.58 -5.20
CA GLN A 16 0.35 13.40 -4.94
C GLN A 16 0.07 12.75 -3.58
N THR A 17 -0.54 13.48 -2.64
CA THR A 17 -0.79 12.99 -1.28
C THR A 17 -2.08 12.16 -1.19
N PHE A 18 -3.04 12.39 -2.09
CA PHE A 18 -4.24 11.57 -2.24
C PHE A 18 -4.13 10.76 -3.52
N ARG A 19 -3.31 9.69 -3.51
CA ARG A 19 -3.52 8.62 -4.48
C ARG A 19 -4.86 7.99 -4.15
N ASP A 20 -5.86 8.22 -5.00
CA ASP A 20 -7.11 7.46 -4.98
C ASP A 20 -6.77 6.02 -5.38
N LEU A 21 -6.33 5.24 -4.41
CA LEU A 21 -6.16 3.80 -4.56
C LEU A 21 -7.52 3.18 -4.88
N LYS A 22 -7.52 2.22 -5.80
CA LYS A 22 -8.72 1.53 -6.25
C LYS A 22 -8.54 0.03 -6.21
N ASP A 23 -9.65 -0.67 -6.06
CA ASP A 23 -9.69 -2.11 -6.24
C ASP A 23 -9.14 -2.49 -7.62
N GLY A 24 -8.31 -3.52 -7.66
CA GLY A 24 -7.60 -3.98 -8.85
C GLY A 24 -6.31 -3.22 -9.18
N GLU A 25 -5.87 -2.27 -8.36
CA GLU A 25 -4.59 -1.57 -8.56
C GLU A 25 -3.43 -2.34 -7.91
N ILE A 26 -2.30 -2.44 -8.61
CA ILE A 26 -1.06 -2.99 -8.05
C ILE A 26 -0.25 -1.86 -7.45
N VAL A 27 0.08 -1.99 -6.17
CA VAL A 27 0.86 -1.01 -5.42
C VAL A 27 2.10 -1.64 -4.81
N LYS A 28 3.10 -0.79 -4.57
CA LYS A 28 4.29 -1.19 -3.81
C LYS A 28 4.04 -0.94 -2.33
N GLY A 29 4.28 -1.95 -1.52
CA GLY A 29 4.22 -1.87 -0.08
C GLY A 29 5.46 -2.45 0.57
N LYS A 30 5.65 -2.10 1.84
CA LYS A 30 6.76 -2.56 2.67
C LYS A 30 6.23 -3.51 3.73
N ILE A 31 6.90 -4.64 3.91
CA ILE A 31 6.55 -5.58 4.97
C ILE A 31 6.91 -4.96 6.32
N VAL A 32 5.92 -4.76 7.18
CA VAL A 32 6.10 -4.19 8.52
C VAL A 32 5.98 -5.23 9.62
N ALA A 33 5.20 -6.29 9.39
CA ALA A 33 5.10 -7.41 10.32
C ALA A 33 4.85 -8.72 9.56
N VAL A 34 5.27 -9.82 10.20
CA VAL A 34 5.22 -11.15 9.62
C VAL A 34 4.81 -12.13 10.70
N ASN A 35 3.64 -12.75 10.54
CA ASN A 35 3.11 -13.77 11.43
C ASN A 35 3.06 -15.14 10.73
N ASP A 36 2.61 -16.17 11.45
CA ASP A 36 2.50 -17.54 10.91
C ASP A 36 1.36 -17.69 9.89
N GLN A 37 0.34 -16.83 9.96
CA GLN A 37 -0.83 -16.86 9.08
C GLN A 37 -0.78 -15.75 8.02
N GLU A 38 -0.27 -14.57 8.38
CA GLU A 38 -0.46 -13.33 7.63
C GLU A 38 0.82 -12.50 7.58
N VAL A 39 0.96 -11.71 6.53
CA VAL A 39 2.02 -10.71 6.35
C VAL A 39 1.37 -9.34 6.26
N VAL A 40 1.81 -8.42 7.12
CA VAL A 40 1.30 -7.05 7.16
C VAL A 40 2.17 -6.17 6.28
N VAL A 41 1.54 -5.49 5.34
CA VAL A 41 2.17 -4.65 4.33
C VAL A 41 1.67 -3.22 4.47
N ASP A 42 2.59 -2.30 4.69
CA ASP A 42 2.33 -0.86 4.67
C ASP A 42 2.54 -0.34 3.25
N ILE A 43 1.46 0.17 2.64
CA ILE A 43 1.46 0.74 1.29
C ILE A 43 1.52 2.29 1.31
N GLY A 44 1.75 2.89 2.48
CA GLY A 44 1.77 4.34 2.67
C GLY A 44 0.38 4.98 2.54
N PHE A 45 -0.67 4.23 2.86
CA PHE A 45 -2.06 4.69 2.83
C PHE A 45 -2.69 4.72 4.22
N LYS A 46 -3.98 5.08 4.29
CA LYS A 46 -4.71 5.28 5.56
C LYS A 46 -4.62 4.10 6.53
N SER A 47 -4.59 2.88 5.98
CA SER A 47 -4.56 1.63 6.73
C SER A 47 -3.45 0.74 6.20
N GLU A 48 -2.97 -0.15 7.04
CA GLU A 48 -2.13 -1.28 6.64
C GLU A 48 -2.99 -2.34 5.94
N GLY A 49 -2.38 -3.12 5.05
CA GLY A 49 -3.05 -4.23 4.40
C GLY A 49 -2.45 -5.58 4.78
N PHE A 50 -3.24 -6.62 4.61
CA PHE A 50 -2.89 -7.98 5.00
C PHE A 50 -2.81 -8.88 3.76
N VAL A 51 -1.75 -9.66 3.67
CA VAL A 51 -1.55 -10.69 2.65
C VAL A 51 -1.44 -12.04 3.34
N SER A 52 -2.17 -13.05 2.85
CA SER A 52 -2.04 -14.40 3.38
C SER A 52 -0.62 -14.93 3.18
N ARG A 53 -0.05 -15.56 4.22
CA ARG A 53 1.25 -16.21 4.11
C ARG A 53 1.27 -17.27 3.02
N GLU A 54 0.11 -17.87 2.72
CA GLU A 54 -0.02 -18.91 1.72
C GLU A 54 0.28 -18.43 0.29
N GLU A 55 -0.10 -17.19 -0.03
CA GLU A 55 0.17 -16.58 -1.33
C GLU A 55 1.65 -16.29 -1.52
N LEU A 56 2.33 -15.93 -0.42
CA LEU A 56 3.76 -15.65 -0.43
C LEU A 56 4.64 -16.91 -0.32
N ARG A 57 4.08 -18.13 -0.28
CA ARG A 57 4.85 -19.39 -0.18
C ARG A 57 5.85 -19.58 -1.31
N ASN A 58 5.59 -19.01 -2.49
CA ASN A 58 6.49 -19.08 -3.64
C ASN A 58 7.67 -18.12 -3.54
N ARG A 59 7.65 -17.18 -2.59
CA ARG A 59 8.74 -16.24 -2.35
C ARG A 59 9.71 -16.85 -1.35
N GLU A 60 10.94 -17.10 -1.80
CA GLU A 60 11.98 -17.74 -0.97
C GLU A 60 12.34 -16.94 0.30
N THR A 61 12.12 -15.61 0.27
CA THR A 61 12.44 -14.73 1.40
C THR A 61 11.35 -13.69 1.63
N ILE A 62 10.85 -13.66 2.86
CA ILE A 62 9.88 -12.69 3.37
C ILE A 62 10.48 -12.12 4.65
N ASN A 63 11.15 -10.98 4.56
CA ASN A 63 11.70 -10.29 5.72
C ASN A 63 10.95 -8.99 6.00
N ILE A 64 10.86 -8.64 7.28
CA ILE A 64 10.40 -7.32 7.67
C ILE A 64 11.37 -6.29 7.10
N GLY A 65 10.81 -5.30 6.40
CA GLY A 65 11.57 -4.26 5.71
C GLY A 65 11.64 -4.43 4.20
N ASP A 66 11.34 -5.62 3.67
CA ASP A 66 11.37 -5.87 2.22
C ASP A 66 10.19 -5.17 1.51
N GLU A 67 10.43 -4.75 0.27
CA GLU A 67 9.38 -4.24 -0.61
C GLU A 67 8.71 -5.38 -1.41
N VAL A 68 7.39 -5.27 -1.54
CA VAL A 68 6.52 -6.20 -2.25
C VAL A 68 5.57 -5.43 -3.14
N GLU A 69 5.25 -5.97 -4.31
CA GLU A 69 4.14 -5.51 -5.14
C GLU A 69 2.92 -6.36 -4.78
N VAL A 70 1.81 -5.70 -4.46
CA VAL A 70 0.57 -6.31 -3.97
C VAL A 70 -0.61 -5.71 -4.72
N LEU A 71 -1.59 -6.53 -5.02
CA LEU A 71 -2.86 -6.11 -5.62
C LEU A 71 -3.82 -5.68 -4.51
N ILE A 72 -4.50 -4.54 -4.69
CA ILE A 72 -5.61 -4.15 -3.83
C ILE A 72 -6.83 -4.92 -4.27
N GLU A 73 -7.26 -5.91 -3.49
CA GLU A 73 -8.51 -6.63 -3.77
C GLU A 73 -9.73 -5.85 -3.32
N SER A 74 -9.63 -5.23 -2.15
CA SER A 74 -10.66 -4.35 -1.60
C SER A 74 -10.02 -3.25 -0.76
N MET A 75 -10.47 -2.02 -0.99
CA MET A 75 -10.11 -0.85 -0.20
C MET A 75 -10.67 -0.89 1.24
N GLU A 76 -11.64 -1.75 1.53
CA GLU A 76 -12.22 -1.89 2.87
C GLU A 76 -12.88 -3.28 3.03
N ASP A 77 -12.49 -4.04 4.06
CA ASP A 77 -13.21 -5.24 4.50
C ASP A 77 -14.32 -4.91 5.52
N GLU A 78 -15.00 -5.92 6.05
CA GLU A 78 -16.07 -5.73 7.06
C GLU A 78 -15.58 -5.03 8.35
N ASN A 79 -14.27 -4.92 8.56
CA ASN A 79 -13.63 -4.33 9.72
C ASN A 79 -12.86 -3.02 9.43
N GLY A 80 -12.83 -2.54 8.18
CA GLY A 80 -12.14 -1.31 7.79
C GLY A 80 -10.69 -1.48 7.31
N TYR A 81 -10.23 -2.71 7.05
CA TYR A 81 -8.86 -2.99 6.62
C TYR A 81 -8.74 -3.14 5.10
N LEU A 82 -7.53 -2.89 4.58
CA LEU A 82 -7.21 -3.16 3.18
C LEU A 82 -6.98 -4.65 2.97
N VAL A 83 -7.66 -5.21 1.98
CA VAL A 83 -7.45 -6.60 1.55
C VAL A 83 -6.46 -6.59 0.38
N LEU A 84 -5.35 -7.29 0.55
CA LEU A 84 -4.26 -7.35 -0.43
C LEU A 84 -4.00 -8.79 -0.86
N SER A 85 -3.62 -8.98 -2.12
CA SER A 85 -3.15 -10.27 -2.64
C SER A 85 -1.81 -10.20 -3.37
N TYR A 86 -1.12 -11.33 -3.44
CA TYR A 86 0.21 -11.51 -4.04
C TYR A 86 0.23 -12.53 -5.19
#